data_AF-A0A3Q9M9C7-F1
#
_entry.id   AF-A0A3Q9M9C7-F1
#
_cell.length_a   1.000
_cell.length_b   1.000
_cell.length_c   1.000
_cell.angle_alpha   90.00
_cell.angle_beta   90.00
_cell.angle_gamma   90.00
#
_symmetry.space_group_name_H-M   'P 1'
#
loop_
_entity.id
_entity.type
_entity.pdbx_description
1 polymer ?
#
loop_
_entity_poly.entity_id
_entity_poly.type
_entity_poly.pdbx_seq_one_letter_code
_entity_poly.pdbx_strand_id
1 'polypeptide(L)'
;MNSADLSKILEEHKVWITSMHESGSRADLCGANLCGANLRGANLRDADLRGANLCGADLCDADLPDLTFVILGEKYFISITNGEYVRAGCQNHTVEEWRKYSKHEIAEMDGRKALKFYPRLLSIIDFYLGAGEWPDWVKNDGEE
;
A
#
# COMPACT_ATOMS: atom_id res chain seq x y z
N MET A 1 9.86 -12.81 5.17
CA MET A 1 9.43 -14.06 4.52
C MET A 1 10.46 -14.44 3.49
N ASN A 2 10.77 -15.73 3.31
CA ASN A 2 11.70 -16.18 2.28
C ASN A 2 10.96 -16.51 0.97
N SER A 3 11.70 -16.75 -0.12
CA SER A 3 11.10 -17.00 -1.44
C SER A 3 10.35 -18.33 -1.55
N ALA A 4 10.75 -19.36 -0.80
CA ALA A 4 10.09 -20.66 -0.79
C ALA A 4 8.73 -20.59 -0.10
N ASP A 5 8.65 -19.90 1.05
CA ASP A 5 7.41 -19.64 1.78
C ASP A 5 6.42 -18.87 0.89
N LEU A 6 6.89 -17.80 0.24
CA LEU A 6 6.06 -17.01 -0.67
C LEU A 6 5.55 -17.85 -1.83
N SER A 7 6.41 -18.63 -2.48
CA SER A 7 6.01 -19.49 -3.61
C SER A 7 4.95 -20.50 -3.21
N LYS A 8 5.06 -21.08 -2.02
CA LYS A 8 4.06 -22.01 -1.48
C LYS A 8 2.72 -21.32 -1.25
N ILE A 9 2.71 -20.13 -0.65
CA ILE A 9 1.48 -19.34 -0.42
C ILE A 9 0.80 -19.03 -1.76
N LEU A 10 1.57 -18.60 -2.78
CA LEU A 10 1.03 -18.27 -4.09
C LEU A 10 0.43 -19.50 -4.80
N GLU A 11 1.05 -20.67 -4.66
CA GLU A 11 0.52 -21.90 -5.25
C GLU A 11 -0.77 -22.36 -4.56
N GLU A 12 -0.80 -22.35 -3.21
CA GLU A 12 -2.01 -22.66 -2.45
C GLU A 12 -3.16 -21.69 -2.78
N HIS A 13 -2.84 -20.42 -2.97
CA HIS A 13 -3.82 -19.39 -3.33
C HIS A 13 -4.33 -19.53 -4.76
N LYS A 14 -3.47 -19.89 -5.70
CA LYS A 14 -3.88 -20.21 -7.06
C LYS A 14 -4.84 -21.39 -7.10
N VAL A 15 -4.55 -22.47 -6.35
CA VAL A 15 -5.48 -23.59 -6.20
C VAL A 15 -6.81 -23.10 -5.63
N TRP A 16 -6.76 -22.27 -4.58
CA TRP A 16 -7.95 -21.68 -3.95
C TRP A 16 -8.85 -20.90 -4.90
N ILE A 17 -8.30 -20.02 -5.74
CA ILE A 17 -9.08 -19.29 -6.74
C ILE A 17 -9.63 -20.24 -7.81
N THR A 18 -8.80 -21.13 -8.34
CA THR A 18 -9.17 -21.99 -9.48
C THR A 18 -10.17 -23.09 -9.11
N SER A 19 -10.21 -23.52 -7.85
CA SER A 19 -11.17 -24.49 -7.35
C SER A 19 -12.44 -23.84 -6.81
N MET A 20 -12.73 -22.57 -7.14
CA MET A 20 -13.88 -21.83 -6.61
C MET A 20 -13.96 -21.88 -5.06
N HIS A 21 -12.81 -21.76 -4.39
CA HIS A 21 -12.65 -21.79 -2.93
C HIS A 21 -12.90 -23.15 -2.25
N GLU A 22 -12.94 -24.25 -3.01
CA GLU A 22 -13.12 -25.61 -2.45
C GLU A 22 -11.83 -26.25 -1.89
N SER A 23 -10.63 -25.84 -2.34
CA SER A 23 -9.34 -26.44 -1.96
C SER A 23 -8.23 -25.39 -1.94
N GLY A 24 -7.12 -25.63 -1.24
CA GLY A 24 -6.04 -24.63 -1.07
C GLY A 24 -6.36 -23.56 -0.02
N SER A 25 -5.53 -22.52 0.03
CA SER A 25 -5.58 -21.48 1.06
C SER A 25 -5.57 -20.10 0.43
N ARG A 26 -6.47 -19.20 0.85
CA ARG A 26 -6.38 -17.78 0.52
C ARG A 26 -5.02 -17.23 0.99
N ALA A 27 -4.35 -16.44 0.14
CA ALA A 27 -3.07 -15.83 0.51
C ALA A 27 -3.27 -14.79 1.62
N ASP A 28 -2.71 -15.06 2.80
CA ASP A 28 -2.51 -14.09 3.87
C ASP A 28 -1.08 -13.56 3.78
N LEU A 29 -0.96 -12.33 3.33
CA LEU A 29 0.28 -11.58 3.15
C LEU A 29 0.23 -10.27 3.96
N CYS A 30 -0.64 -10.20 4.97
CA CYS A 30 -0.77 -9.04 5.83
C CYS A 30 0.56 -8.74 6.53
N GLY A 31 1.04 -7.50 6.41
CA GLY A 31 2.32 -7.04 6.96
C GLY A 31 3.56 -7.70 6.34
N ALA A 32 3.41 -8.50 5.28
CA ALA A 32 4.54 -9.22 4.68
C ALA A 32 5.54 -8.25 4.06
N ASN A 33 6.84 -8.50 4.28
CA ASN A 33 7.88 -7.79 3.52
C ASN A 33 8.08 -8.47 2.16
N LEU A 34 7.52 -7.87 1.11
CA LEU A 34 7.59 -8.31 -0.29
C LEU A 34 8.50 -7.38 -1.13
N CYS A 35 9.37 -6.61 -0.47
CA CYS A 35 10.28 -5.68 -1.13
C CYS A 35 11.17 -6.42 -2.13
N GLY A 36 11.14 -6.02 -3.40
CA GLY A 36 11.91 -6.67 -4.46
C GLY A 36 11.46 -8.10 -4.83
N ALA A 37 10.30 -8.55 -4.33
CA ALA A 37 9.79 -9.89 -4.65
C ALA A 37 9.42 -9.98 -6.14
N ASN A 38 9.67 -11.14 -6.75
CA ASN A 38 9.15 -11.45 -8.07
C ASN A 38 7.71 -11.98 -7.92
N LEU A 39 6.73 -11.14 -8.24
CA LEU A 39 5.30 -11.44 -8.25
C LEU A 39 4.74 -11.37 -9.67
N ARG A 40 5.60 -11.47 -10.69
CA ARG A 40 5.20 -11.38 -12.09
C ARG A 40 4.18 -12.46 -12.44
N GLY A 41 3.03 -12.05 -12.97
CA GLY A 41 1.95 -12.96 -13.34
C GLY A 41 1.26 -13.65 -12.16
N ALA A 42 1.51 -13.23 -10.91
CA ALA A 42 0.88 -13.83 -9.75
C ALA A 42 -0.61 -13.49 -9.72
N ASN A 43 -1.46 -14.48 -9.45
CA ASN A 43 -2.85 -14.25 -9.13
C ASN A 43 -2.95 -13.98 -7.63
N LEU A 44 -3.18 -12.71 -7.26
CA LEU A 44 -3.36 -12.23 -5.89
C LEU A 44 -4.79 -11.72 -5.67
N ARG A 45 -5.75 -12.13 -6.52
CA ARG A 45 -7.15 -11.73 -6.36
C ARG A 45 -7.64 -12.18 -5.00
N ASP A 46 -8.34 -11.30 -4.31
CA ASP A 46 -8.81 -11.53 -2.94
C ASP A 46 -7.69 -11.77 -1.92
N ALA A 47 -6.39 -11.71 -2.23
CA ALA A 47 -5.35 -11.84 -1.20
C ALA A 47 -5.43 -10.72 -0.15
N ASP A 48 -5.06 -11.03 1.09
CA ASP A 48 -4.87 -10.01 2.12
C ASP A 48 -3.43 -9.45 2.03
N LEU A 49 -3.27 -8.26 1.47
CA LEU A 49 -2.01 -7.54 1.35
C LEU A 49 -1.91 -6.37 2.35
N ARG A 50 -2.80 -6.28 3.34
CA ARG A 50 -2.85 -5.11 4.23
C ARG A 50 -1.50 -4.86 4.89
N GLY A 51 -0.95 -3.68 4.64
CA GLY A 51 0.35 -3.26 5.18
C GLY A 51 1.55 -4.02 4.63
N ALA A 52 1.40 -4.83 3.58
CA ALA A 52 2.51 -5.47 2.90
C ALA A 52 3.44 -4.43 2.27
N ASN A 53 4.75 -4.67 2.33
CA ASN A 53 5.74 -3.81 1.69
C ASN A 53 6.00 -4.29 0.26
N LEU A 54 5.41 -3.60 -0.73
CA LEU A 54 5.57 -3.90 -2.16
C LEU A 54 6.68 -3.08 -2.85
N CYS A 55 7.55 -2.41 -2.09
CA CYS A 55 8.59 -1.56 -2.65
C CYS A 55 9.48 -2.34 -3.63
N GLY A 56 9.51 -1.93 -4.90
CA GLY A 56 10.33 -2.55 -5.93
C GLY A 56 9.96 -3.99 -6.31
N ALA A 57 8.80 -4.52 -5.87
CA ALA A 57 8.33 -5.82 -6.32
C ALA A 57 8.02 -5.79 -7.83
N ASP A 58 8.36 -6.87 -8.54
CA ASP A 58 7.93 -7.04 -9.93
C ASP A 58 6.48 -7.52 -9.96
N LEU A 59 5.56 -6.60 -10.29
CA LEU A 59 4.11 -6.83 -10.37
C LEU A 59 3.63 -6.87 -11.83
N CYS A 60 4.53 -7.01 -12.81
CA CYS A 60 4.13 -7.11 -14.21
C CYS A 60 3.14 -8.27 -14.38
N ASP A 61 2.02 -8.02 -15.06
CA ASP A 61 0.99 -9.02 -15.35
C ASP A 61 0.33 -9.66 -14.10
N ALA A 62 0.54 -9.11 -12.89
CA ALA A 62 -0.06 -9.63 -11.66
C ALA A 62 -1.52 -9.18 -11.51
N ASP A 63 -2.39 -10.10 -11.08
CA ASP A 63 -3.78 -9.78 -10.74
C ASP A 63 -3.86 -9.39 -9.26
N LEU A 64 -3.83 -8.09 -8.97
CA LEU A 64 -3.88 -7.57 -7.59
C LEU A 64 -5.30 -7.62 -7.00
N PRO A 65 -5.43 -7.65 -5.65
CA PRO A 65 -6.72 -7.45 -5.01
C PRO A 65 -7.30 -6.06 -5.35
N ASP A 66 -8.63 -5.97 -5.30
CA ASP A 66 -9.32 -4.69 -5.42
C ASP A 66 -8.73 -3.63 -4.47
N LEU A 67 -8.69 -2.39 -4.96
CA LEU A 67 -8.14 -1.23 -4.24
C LEU A 67 -6.68 -1.38 -3.81
N THR A 68 -5.89 -2.20 -4.52
CA THR A 68 -4.43 -2.24 -4.40
C THR A 68 -3.78 -1.51 -5.57
N PHE A 69 -2.98 -0.49 -5.26
CA PHE A 69 -2.35 0.38 -6.27
C PHE A 69 -0.86 0.55 -5.97
N VAL A 70 -0.02 0.56 -7.00
CA VAL A 70 1.37 0.99 -6.90
C VAL A 70 1.54 2.24 -7.75
N ILE A 71 1.98 3.31 -7.10
CA ILE A 71 2.00 4.66 -7.68
C ILE A 71 3.46 5.09 -7.81
N LEU A 72 3.88 5.28 -9.06
CA LEU A 72 5.25 5.60 -9.44
C LEU A 72 5.36 7.07 -9.89
N GLY A 73 6.58 7.60 -9.89
CA GLY A 73 6.86 8.97 -10.31
C GLY A 73 6.61 10.04 -9.25
N GLU A 74 6.16 9.64 -8.06
CA GLU A 74 6.05 10.51 -6.90
C GLU A 74 7.38 10.60 -6.13
N LYS A 75 7.47 11.59 -5.22
CA LYS A 75 8.68 11.83 -4.42
C LYS A 75 9.12 10.61 -3.61
N TYR A 76 8.15 9.86 -3.10
CA TYR A 76 8.37 8.61 -2.40
C TYR A 76 7.69 7.49 -3.20
N PHE A 77 8.19 6.27 -3.07
CA PHE A 77 7.41 5.10 -3.48
C PHE A 77 6.09 5.09 -2.72
N ILE A 78 4.99 4.96 -3.45
CA ILE A 78 3.67 4.88 -2.84
C ILE A 78 3.00 3.57 -3.25
N SER A 79 2.44 2.89 -2.26
CA SER A 79 1.54 1.77 -2.50
C SER A 79 0.33 1.89 -1.62
N ILE A 80 -0.81 1.45 -2.13
CA ILE A 80 -2.05 1.30 -1.42
C ILE A 80 -2.37 -0.20 -1.45
N THR A 81 -2.75 -0.77 -0.31
CA THR A 81 -3.08 -2.20 -0.21
C THR A 81 -4.46 -2.39 0.41
N ASN A 82 -5.31 -3.16 -0.28
CA ASN A 82 -6.69 -3.48 0.12
C ASN A 82 -7.54 -2.25 0.49
N GLY A 83 -7.24 -1.08 -0.07
CA GLY A 83 -7.95 0.17 0.19
C GLY A 83 -7.81 0.74 1.60
N GLU A 84 -6.99 0.15 2.48
CA GLU A 84 -6.92 0.52 3.90
C GLU A 84 -5.57 1.13 4.28
N TYR A 85 -4.48 0.55 3.79
CA TYR A 85 -3.12 0.98 4.14
C TYR A 85 -2.46 1.71 2.99
N VAL A 86 -1.75 2.79 3.33
CA VAL A 86 -0.98 3.60 2.39
C VAL A 86 0.46 3.63 2.87
N ARG A 87 1.35 3.19 2.00
CA ARG A 87 2.79 3.34 2.16
C ARG A 87 3.26 4.59 1.45
N ALA A 88 4.09 5.39 2.11
CA ALA A 88 4.85 6.48 1.51
C ALA A 88 6.31 6.36 1.97
N GLY A 89 7.17 5.85 1.09
CA GLY A 89 8.58 5.56 1.40
C GLY A 89 8.72 4.49 2.48
N CYS A 90 9.29 4.86 3.63
CA CYS A 90 9.45 3.94 4.77
C CYS A 90 8.23 3.89 5.70
N GLN A 91 7.29 4.83 5.54
CA GLN A 91 6.11 4.95 6.41
C GLN A 91 4.95 4.16 5.82
N ASN A 92 4.25 3.39 6.65
CA ASN A 92 3.11 2.58 6.25
C ASN A 92 2.06 2.64 7.34
N HIS A 93 0.95 3.33 7.04
CA HIS A 93 -0.10 3.65 7.99
C HIS A 93 -1.45 3.55 7.30
N THR A 94 -2.51 3.43 8.08
CA THR A 94 -3.88 3.45 7.55
C THR A 94 -4.22 4.81 6.95
N VAL A 95 -5.20 4.84 6.05
CA VAL A 95 -5.75 6.10 5.50
C VAL A 95 -6.21 7.03 6.62
N GLU A 96 -6.81 6.48 7.66
CA GLU A 96 -7.31 7.27 8.79
C GLU A 96 -6.19 7.93 9.60
N GLU A 97 -5.10 7.21 9.85
CA GLU A 97 -3.91 7.76 10.52
C GLU A 97 -3.27 8.85 9.67
N TRP A 98 -3.11 8.60 8.37
CA TRP A 98 -2.59 9.60 7.43
C TRP A 98 -3.41 10.88 7.41
N ARG A 99 -4.72 10.83 7.68
CA ARG A 99 -5.58 12.02 7.73
C ARG A 99 -5.57 12.75 9.08
N LYS A 100 -4.94 12.16 10.11
CA LYS A 100 -4.95 12.68 11.48
C LYS A 100 -3.56 13.17 11.94
N TYR A 101 -2.50 12.88 11.20
CA TYR A 101 -1.16 13.30 11.63
C TYR A 101 -1.02 14.82 11.76
N SER A 102 -0.39 15.20 12.86
CA SER A 102 0.04 16.56 13.14
C SER A 102 1.25 16.96 12.30
N LYS A 103 1.48 18.28 12.19
CA LYS A 103 2.66 18.85 11.52
C LYS A 103 3.97 18.31 12.12
N HIS A 104 3.99 18.05 13.43
CA HIS A 104 5.17 17.53 14.12
C HIS A 104 5.46 16.07 13.71
N GLU A 105 4.47 15.19 13.77
CA GLU A 105 4.64 13.76 13.42
C GLU A 105 5.11 13.60 11.96
N ILE A 106 4.54 14.37 11.04
CA ILE A 106 5.01 14.37 9.64
C ILE A 106 6.45 14.88 9.52
N ALA A 107 6.82 15.91 10.30
CA ALA A 107 8.19 16.41 10.31
C ALA A 107 9.19 15.39 10.88
N GLU A 108 8.77 14.51 11.78
CA GLU A 108 9.64 13.44 12.32
C GLU A 108 9.94 12.34 11.28
N MET A 109 9.09 12.17 10.26
CA MET A 109 9.28 11.12 9.25
C MET A 109 10.45 11.38 8.28
N ASP A 110 10.53 12.59 7.71
CA ASP A 110 11.61 13.02 6.79
C ASP A 110 11.72 14.56 6.75
N GLY A 111 11.45 15.22 7.88
CA GLY A 111 11.62 16.67 8.04
C GLY A 111 10.82 17.51 7.05
N ARG A 112 11.47 18.56 6.54
CA ARG A 112 10.87 19.49 5.56
C ARG A 112 10.48 18.80 4.26
N LYS A 113 11.09 17.65 3.91
CA LYS A 113 10.76 16.93 2.69
C LYS A 113 9.39 16.25 2.81
N ALA A 114 9.12 15.60 3.94
CA ALA A 114 7.82 15.02 4.24
C ALA A 114 6.73 16.11 4.30
N LEU A 115 6.97 17.18 5.06
CA LEU A 115 6.02 18.30 5.18
C LEU A 115 5.57 18.87 3.84
N LYS A 116 6.51 19.13 2.92
CA LYS A 116 6.18 19.64 1.58
C LYS A 116 5.40 18.65 0.71
N PHE A 117 5.60 17.35 0.93
CA PHE A 117 4.97 16.30 0.13
C PHE A 117 3.61 15.87 0.69
N TYR A 118 3.40 16.06 1.98
CA TYR A 118 2.21 15.58 2.68
C TYR A 118 0.87 16.03 2.07
N PRO A 119 0.67 17.28 1.62
CA PRO A 119 -0.56 17.67 0.93
C PRO A 119 -0.78 16.89 -0.38
N ARG A 120 0.31 16.59 -1.11
CA ARG A 120 0.25 15.74 -2.32
C ARG A 120 -0.12 14.30 -1.97
N LEU A 121 0.42 13.77 -0.88
CA LEU A 121 0.04 12.43 -0.38
C LEU A 121 -1.46 12.36 -0.08
N LEU A 122 -2.01 13.33 0.65
CA LEU A 122 -3.46 13.37 0.97
C LEU A 122 -4.32 13.47 -0.30
N SER A 123 -3.89 14.26 -1.30
CA SER A 123 -4.58 14.34 -2.59
C SER A 123 -4.57 13.01 -3.36
N ILE A 124 -3.48 12.25 -3.29
CA ILE A 124 -3.40 10.90 -3.88
C ILE A 124 -4.36 9.96 -3.17
N ILE A 125 -4.39 9.99 -1.83
CA ILE A 125 -5.32 9.19 -1.02
C ILE A 125 -6.76 9.49 -1.41
N ASP A 126 -7.13 10.77 -1.51
CA ASP A 126 -8.49 11.18 -1.90
C ASP A 126 -8.88 10.69 -3.29
N PHE A 127 -7.93 10.72 -4.25
CA PHE A 127 -8.17 10.28 -5.62
C PHE A 127 -8.47 8.77 -5.70
N TYR A 128 -7.70 7.94 -5.00
CA TYR A 128 -7.83 6.48 -5.09
C TYR A 128 -8.85 5.90 -4.10
N LEU A 129 -8.99 6.51 -2.92
CA LEU A 129 -9.74 5.94 -1.79
C LEU A 129 -10.92 6.81 -1.35
N GLY A 130 -11.22 7.85 -2.12
CA GLY A 130 -12.33 8.77 -1.87
C GLY A 130 -11.96 9.90 -0.91
N ALA A 131 -12.59 11.06 -1.10
CA ALA A 131 -12.31 12.25 -0.31
C ALA A 131 -12.59 12.06 1.19
N GLY A 132 -11.86 12.78 2.03
CA GLY A 132 -12.16 12.87 3.47
C GLY A 132 -11.50 14.07 4.12
N GLU A 133 -11.55 14.11 5.45
CA GLU A 133 -11.05 15.25 6.20
C GLU A 133 -9.51 15.32 6.19
N TRP A 134 -8.98 16.49 5.86
CA TRP A 134 -7.55 16.79 5.96
C TRP A 134 -7.25 17.50 7.28
N PRO A 135 -6.05 17.32 7.85
CA PRO A 135 -5.63 18.07 9.03
C PRO A 135 -5.71 19.58 8.81
N ASP A 136 -6.21 20.32 9.80
CA ASP A 136 -6.44 21.77 9.68
C ASP A 136 -5.17 22.56 9.35
N TRP A 137 -4.01 22.12 9.86
CA TRP A 137 -2.73 22.75 9.59
C TRP A 137 -2.30 22.67 8.12
N VAL A 138 -2.84 21.72 7.35
CA VAL A 138 -2.59 21.61 5.90
C VAL A 138 -3.44 22.59 5.11
N LYS A 139 -4.67 22.87 5.56
CA LYS A 139 -5.59 23.80 4.90
C LYS A 139 -5.12 25.24 5.05
N ASN A 140 -4.55 25.59 6.21
CA ASN A 140 -4.18 26.96 6.55
C ASN A 140 -2.82 27.40 5.98
N ASP A 141 -1.93 26.48 5.60
CA ASP A 141 -0.61 26.79 5.01
C ASP A 141 -0.69 27.31 3.55
N GLY A 142 -1.90 27.45 2.97
CA GLY A 142 -2.14 27.99 1.63
C GLY A 142 -2.60 29.47 1.57
N GLU A 143 -2.70 30.15 2.72
CA GLU A 143 -3.20 31.55 2.83
C GLU A 143 -2.10 32.60 3.14
N GLU A 144 -0.81 32.29 3.00
CA GLU A 144 0.29 33.27 3.15
C GLU A 144 1.09 33.54 1.87
#